data_AF-A0A8S2FYX9-F1
#
_entry.id   AF-A0A8S2FYX9-F1
#
_cell.length_a   1.000
_cell.length_b   1.000
_cell.length_c   1.000
_cell.angle_alpha   90.00
_cell.angle_beta   90.00
_cell.angle_gamma   90.00
#
_symmetry.space_group_name_H-M   'P 1'
#
loop_
_entity.id
_entity.type
_entity.pdbx_description
1 polymer ?
#
loop_
_entity_poly.entity_id
_entity_poly.type
_entity_poly.pdbx_seq_one_letter_code
_entity_poly.pdbx_strand_id
1 'polypeptide(L)'
;HFHTTIPSALNQTNTNMTSTDADFVSAVEQEHKEVRGFYEQFKSSQDFENKKRALIELIRSLSQHSHKEALYLYPLVESELKDGKHLVKVAIGINL
;
A
#
# COMPACT_ATOMS: atom_id res chain seq x y z
N HIS A 1 10.59 -28.67 -35.11
CA HIS A 1 10.10 -27.29 -34.91
C HIS A 1 9.81 -27.10 -33.43
N PHE A 2 10.54 -26.19 -32.80
CA PHE A 2 10.97 -26.27 -31.40
C PHE A 2 9.87 -25.97 -30.38
N HIS A 3 9.76 -26.86 -29.39
CA HIS A 3 9.08 -26.68 -28.11
C HIS A 3 10.18 -26.24 -27.13
N THR A 4 10.14 -25.00 -26.63
CA THR A 4 11.12 -24.53 -25.64
C THR A 4 10.40 -24.15 -24.36
N THR A 5 10.49 -25.05 -23.39
CA THR A 5 10.27 -24.86 -21.97
C THR A 5 11.12 -23.68 -21.48
N ILE A 6 10.49 -22.64 -20.91
CA ILE A 6 11.21 -21.58 -20.20
C ILE A 6 11.68 -22.16 -18.85
N PRO A 7 12.98 -22.17 -18.53
CA PRO A 7 13.46 -22.62 -17.23
C PRO A 7 13.11 -21.62 -16.12
N SER A 8 12.52 -22.15 -15.05
CA SER A 8 12.54 -21.57 -13.70
C SER A 8 13.99 -21.36 -13.25
N ALA A 9 14.49 -20.13 -13.37
CA ALA A 9 15.69 -19.68 -12.67
C ALA A 9 15.80 -18.14 -12.73
N LEU A 10 15.00 -17.43 -11.92
CA LEU A 10 15.48 -16.21 -11.28
C LEU A 10 15.63 -16.53 -9.81
N ASN A 11 16.84 -17.02 -9.52
CA ASN A 11 17.33 -17.38 -8.21
C ASN A 11 17.32 -16.16 -7.29
N GLN A 12 16.55 -16.27 -6.21
CA GLN A 12 16.93 -15.91 -4.84
C GLN A 12 18.05 -14.87 -4.72
N THR A 13 17.68 -13.59 -4.72
CA THR A 13 18.33 -12.65 -3.81
C THR A 13 17.75 -12.89 -2.43
N ASN A 14 18.49 -13.64 -1.61
CA ASN A 14 18.35 -13.63 -0.15
C ASN A 14 18.61 -12.20 0.33
N THR A 15 17.60 -11.34 0.27
CA THR A 15 17.54 -10.17 1.13
C THR A 15 17.00 -10.67 2.46
N ASN A 16 17.89 -10.77 3.45
CA ASN A 16 17.50 -10.78 4.85
C ASN A 16 16.62 -9.54 5.05
N MET A 17 15.31 -9.72 4.93
CA MET A 17 14.31 -8.73 5.28
C MET A 17 14.54 -8.49 6.76
N THR A 18 15.12 -7.34 7.09
CA THR A 18 15.34 -6.99 8.49
C THR A 18 13.97 -6.96 9.15
N SER A 19 13.87 -7.36 10.43
CA SER A 19 12.57 -7.47 11.11
C SER A 19 11.72 -6.21 10.95
N THR A 20 12.37 -5.04 10.89
CA THR A 20 11.77 -3.72 10.70
C THR A 20 11.08 -3.53 9.34
N ASP A 21 11.61 -4.11 8.25
CA ASP A 21 11.02 -4.01 6.90
C ASP A 21 9.78 -4.91 6.77
N ALA A 22 9.85 -6.10 7.38
CA ALA A 22 8.72 -7.02 7.46
C ALA A 22 7.58 -6.46 8.32
N ASP A 23 7.92 -5.74 9.38
CA ASP A 23 6.96 -5.04 10.23
C ASP A 23 6.25 -3.90 9.47
N PHE A 24 6.98 -3.15 8.61
CA PHE A 24 6.38 -2.09 7.81
C PHE A 24 5.38 -2.61 6.77
N VAL A 25 5.77 -3.62 5.98
CA VAL A 25 4.87 -4.22 4.96
C VAL A 25 3.63 -4.80 5.63
N SER A 26 3.81 -5.51 6.74
CA SER A 26 2.69 -6.08 7.50
C SER A 26 1.76 -5.00 8.07
N ALA A 27 2.31 -3.86 8.52
CA ALA A 27 1.52 -2.73 9.00
C ALA A 27 0.69 -2.08 7.88
N VAL A 28 1.28 -1.89 6.69
CA VAL A 28 0.58 -1.35 5.52
C VAL A 28 -0.54 -2.29 5.06
N GLU A 29 -0.28 -3.61 5.01
CA GLU A 29 -1.31 -4.59 4.67
C GLU A 29 -2.47 -4.58 5.66
N GLN A 30 -2.16 -4.42 6.96
CA GLN A 30 -3.18 -4.34 8.00
C GLN A 30 -4.05 -3.09 7.85
N GLU A 31 -3.46 -1.93 7.58
CA GLU A 31 -4.21 -0.69 7.30
C GLU A 31 -5.15 -0.85 6.10
N HIS A 32 -4.69 -1.51 5.03
CA HIS A 32 -5.52 -1.77 3.84
C HIS A 32 -6.70 -2.71 4.14
N LYS A 33 -6.50 -3.72 5.00
CA LYS A 33 -7.59 -4.59 5.46
C LYS A 33 -8.64 -3.80 6.25
N GLU A 34 -8.21 -2.87 7.11
CA GLU A 34 -9.09 -2.02 7.91
C GLU A 34 -9.92 -1.07 7.03
N VAL A 35 -9.27 -0.39 6.08
CA VAL A 35 -9.94 0.47 5.09
C VAL A 35 -11.02 -0.32 4.34
N ARG A 36 -10.71 -1.54 3.89
CA ARG A 36 -11.68 -2.41 3.22
C ARG A 36 -12.83 -2.77 4.15
N GLY A 37 -12.54 -3.12 5.40
CA GLY A 37 -13.56 -3.45 6.40
C GLY A 37 -14.54 -2.29 6.65
N PHE A 38 -14.04 -1.06 6.83
CA PHE A 38 -14.90 0.11 7.00
C PHE A 38 -15.75 0.40 5.76
N TYR A 39 -15.17 0.24 4.56
CA TYR A 39 -15.92 0.40 3.33
C TYR A 39 -17.05 -0.64 3.18
N GLU A 40 -16.78 -1.90 3.52
CA GLU A 40 -17.79 -2.96 3.51
C GLU A 40 -18.90 -2.71 4.54
N GLN A 41 -18.56 -2.24 5.74
CA GLN A 41 -19.54 -1.84 6.76
C GLN A 41 -20.43 -0.69 6.28
N PHE A 42 -19.83 0.34 5.66
CA PHE A 42 -20.59 1.44 5.06
C PHE A 42 -21.55 0.95 3.98
N LYS A 43 -21.09 0.05 3.09
CA LYS A 43 -21.89 -0.47 1.98
C LYS A 43 -23.02 -1.40 2.44
N SER A 44 -22.77 -2.23 3.44
CA SER A 44 -23.71 -3.27 3.88
C SER A 44 -24.72 -2.78 4.92
N SER A 45 -24.38 -1.74 5.70
CA SER A 45 -25.29 -1.18 6.69
C SER A 45 -26.51 -0.54 6.03
N GLN A 46 -27.70 -0.74 6.59
CA GLN A 46 -28.90 0.04 6.28
C GLN A 46 -29.17 1.13 7.34
N ASP A 47 -28.53 1.01 8.52
CA ASP A 47 -28.64 1.99 9.59
C ASP A 47 -27.74 3.20 9.31
N PHE A 48 -28.32 4.40 9.42
CA PHE A 48 -27.65 5.66 9.10
C PHE A 48 -26.47 5.94 10.04
N GLU A 49 -26.63 5.71 11.34
CA GLU A 49 -25.57 5.97 12.31
C GLU A 49 -24.39 5.02 12.12
N ASN A 50 -24.65 3.75 11.80
CA ASN A 50 -23.62 2.79 11.43
C ASN A 50 -22.91 3.18 10.14
N LYS A 51 -23.63 3.66 9.10
CA LYS A 51 -22.99 4.19 7.88
C LYS A 51 -22.08 5.37 8.19
N LYS A 52 -22.57 6.31 9.00
CA LYS A 52 -21.81 7.50 9.40
C LYS A 52 -20.54 7.12 10.17
N ARG A 53 -20.65 6.21 11.14
CA ARG A 53 -19.48 5.70 11.88
C ARG A 53 -18.46 5.04 10.97
N ALA A 54 -18.90 4.14 10.09
CA ALA A 54 -18.02 3.47 9.14
C ALA A 54 -17.32 4.46 8.20
N LEU A 55 -18.02 5.50 7.71
CA LEU A 55 -17.41 6.56 6.91
C LEU A 55 -16.39 7.39 7.68
N ILE A 56 -16.68 7.74 8.94
CA ILE A 56 -15.74 8.49 9.80
C ILE A 56 -14.44 7.69 9.96
N GLU A 57 -14.54 6.41 10.30
CA GLU A 57 -13.36 5.55 10.45
C GLU A 57 -12.62 5.35 9.13
N LEU A 58 -13.33 5.17 8.02
CA LEU A 58 -12.73 5.08 6.69
C LEU A 58 -11.91 6.33 6.35
N ILE A 59 -12.48 7.53 6.54
CA ILE A 59 -11.80 8.80 6.28
C ILE A 59 -10.58 8.96 7.19
N ARG A 60 -10.72 8.64 8.48
CA ARG A 60 -9.63 8.71 9.45
C ARG A 60 -8.47 7.79 9.05
N SER A 61 -8.75 6.54 8.70
CA SER A 61 -7.73 5.57 8.28
C SER A 61 -7.05 5.99 6.99
N LEU A 62 -7.78 6.45 5.98
CA LEU A 62 -7.19 6.94 4.73
C LEU A 62 -6.30 8.17 4.95
N SER A 63 -6.72 9.10 5.80
CA SER A 63 -5.91 10.29 6.12
C SER A 63 -4.62 9.94 6.87
N GLN A 64 -4.68 8.97 7.79
CA GLN A 64 -3.49 8.50 8.50
C GLN A 64 -2.55 7.76 7.57
N HIS A 65 -3.10 6.91 6.69
CA HIS A 65 -2.36 6.16 5.69
C HIS A 65 -1.56 7.10 4.77
N SER A 66 -2.24 8.08 4.14
CA SER A 66 -1.58 9.04 3.25
C SER A 66 -0.51 9.88 3.95
N HIS A 67 -0.71 10.20 5.24
CA HIS A 67 0.29 10.94 6.01
C HIS A 67 1.56 10.11 6.26
N LYS A 68 1.43 8.82 6.56
CA LYS A 68 2.57 7.91 6.72
C LYS A 68 3.33 7.71 5.41
N GLU A 69 2.61 7.58 4.29
CA GLU A 69 3.25 7.49 2.97
C GLU A 69 4.12 8.73 2.69
N ALA A 70 3.57 9.93 2.94
CA ALA A 70 4.29 11.18 2.73
C ALA A 70 5.52 11.35 3.64
N LEU A 71 5.45 10.86 4.88
CA LEU A 71 6.55 10.99 5.84
C LEU A 71 7.65 9.94 5.64
N TYR A 72 7.32 8.73 5.20
CA TYR A 72 8.24 7.60 5.22
C TYR A 72 8.41 6.93 3.87
N LEU A 73 7.30 6.56 3.22
CA LEU A 73 7.36 5.75 2.00
C LEU A 73 7.89 6.54 0.80
N TYR A 74 7.34 7.72 0.53
CA TYR A 74 7.76 8.51 -0.63
C TYR A 74 9.24 8.92 -0.52
N PRO A 75 9.77 9.42 0.62
CA PRO A 75 11.19 9.68 0.76
C PRO A 75 12.07 8.44 0.53
N LEU A 76 11.65 7.27 1.04
CA LEU A 76 12.36 6.02 0.84
C LEU A 76 12.38 5.61 -0.64
N VAL A 77 11.24 5.72 -1.33
CA VAL A 77 11.14 5.45 -2.77
C VAL A 77 12.07 6.38 -3.56
N GLU A 78 12.09 7.68 -3.22
CA GLU A 78 12.98 8.65 -3.87
C GLU A 78 14.47 8.39 -3.63
N SER A 79 14.85 7.85 -2.46
CA SER A 79 16.26 7.57 -2.12
C SER A 79 16.76 6.25 -2.68
N GLU A 80 15.93 5.21 -2.67
CA GLU A 80 16.35 3.84 -3.01
C GLU A 80 16.19 3.50 -4.50
N LEU A 81 15.28 4.16 -5.21
CA LEU A 81 14.99 3.85 -6.61
C LEU A 81 15.54 4.91 -7.55
N LYS A 82 16.19 4.46 -8.64
CA LYS A 82 16.80 5.34 -9.65
C LYS A 82 15.81 6.31 -10.29
N ASP A 83 14.55 5.91 -10.41
CA ASP A 83 13.42 6.69 -10.92
C ASP A 83 12.41 7.06 -9.82
N GLY A 84 12.79 6.96 -8.55
CA GLY A 84 11.90 7.13 -7.40
C GLY A 84 11.12 8.45 -7.40
N LYS A 85 11.74 9.56 -7.77
CA LYS A 85 11.07 10.86 -7.93
C LYS A 85 9.96 10.86 -8.98
N HIS A 86 10.14 10.10 -10.05
CA HIS A 86 9.10 9.95 -11.07
C HIS A 86 7.95 9.10 -10.54
N LEU A 87 8.26 7.98 -9.85
CA LEU A 87 7.26 7.10 -9.25
C LEU A 87 6.40 7.83 -8.21
N VAL A 88 7.00 8.63 -7.33
CA VAL A 88 6.25 9.44 -6.35
C VAL A 88 5.36 10.46 -7.05
N LYS A 89 5.85 11.17 -8.07
CA LYS A 89 5.04 12.13 -8.85
C LYS A 89 3.80 11.49 -9.48
N VAL A 90 3.97 10.29 -10.04
CA VAL A 90 2.87 9.50 -10.58
C VAL A 90 1.88 9.14 -9.47
N ALA A 91 2.36 8.69 -8.31
CA ALA A 91 1.51 8.31 -7.17
C ALA A 91 0.68 9.48 -6.61
N ILE A 92 1.25 10.68 -6.50
CA ILE A 92 0.57 11.88 -5.97
C ILE A 92 -0.20 12.68 -7.04
N GLY A 93 -0.20 12.23 -8.31
CA GLY A 93 -0.95 12.85 -9.40
C GLY A 93 -0.42 14.20 -9.87
N ILE A 94 0.87 14.50 -9.64
CA ILE A 94 1.51 15.72 -10.17
C ILE A 94 2.16 15.36 -11.51
N ASN A 95 1.42 15.56 -12.60
CA ASN A 95 1.97 15.46 -13.96
C ASN A 95 2.76 16.73 -14.30
N LEU A 96 3.98 16.57 -14.82
CA LEU A 96 4.77 17.62 -15.49
C LEU A 96 4.49 17.61 -17.00
#